data_AF-A0A9D6DXZ1-F1
#
_entry.id   AF-A0A9D6DXZ1-F1
#
_cell.length_a   1.000
_cell.length_b   1.000
_cell.length_c   1.000
_cell.angle_alpha   90.00
_cell.angle_beta   90.00
_cell.angle_gamma   90.00
#
_symmetry.space_group_name_H-M   'P 1'
#
loop_
_entity.id
_entity.type
_entity.pdbx_description
1 polymer ?
#
loop_
_entity_poly.entity_id
_entity_poly.type
_entity_poly.pdbx_seq_one_letter_code
_entity_poly.pdbx_strand_id
1 'polypeptide(L)'
;MDKLTLAEIPRLSLEEIQRLYTWMWVGMLTDTFGFTAEKLGAQGLRELNDRMAEHEAERIRQTPIPADGALKYALTSATVTANLMGFVSRIEDGADSEEAVLVHEDCASLRVFAEFQKMNFPMSREQYCGSCSGYNALVARKLGLRMETTYTEKGCTNYIHKGK
;
A
#
# COMPACT_ATOMS: atom_id res chain seq x y z
N MET A 1 -26.29 24.86 -29.75
CA MET A 1 -24.98 24.63 -29.11
C MET A 1 -24.95 25.48 -27.86
N ASP A 2 -25.17 24.87 -26.71
CA ASP A 2 -25.04 25.58 -25.44
C ASP A 2 -23.58 25.97 -25.23
N LYS A 3 -23.35 27.24 -24.89
CA LYS A 3 -22.02 27.77 -24.61
C LYS A 3 -21.54 27.13 -23.30
N LEU A 4 -20.54 26.27 -23.39
CA LEU A 4 -19.80 25.79 -22.22
C LEU A 4 -19.20 26.99 -21.49
N THR A 5 -19.44 27.08 -20.18
CA THR A 5 -18.82 28.08 -19.30
C THR A 5 -17.58 27.49 -18.63
N LEU A 6 -16.58 28.33 -18.37
CA LEU A 6 -15.37 27.91 -17.66
C LEU A 6 -15.69 27.76 -16.17
N ALA A 7 -15.42 26.58 -15.61
CA ALA A 7 -15.48 26.33 -14.17
C ALA A 7 -14.11 26.59 -13.53
N GLU A 8 -14.09 27.21 -12.35
CA GLU A 8 -12.87 27.35 -11.55
C GLU A 8 -12.51 26.00 -10.90
N ILE A 9 -11.21 25.65 -10.92
CA ILE A 9 -10.70 24.43 -10.31
C ILE A 9 -10.45 24.70 -8.82
N PRO A 10 -11.09 23.98 -7.88
CA PRO A 10 -10.87 24.20 -6.46
C PRO A 10 -9.44 23.80 -6.05
N ARG A 11 -8.85 24.59 -5.15
CA ARG A 11 -7.60 24.22 -4.46
C ARG A 11 -7.94 23.36 -3.24
N LEU A 12 -7.24 22.25 -3.10
CA LEU A 12 -7.47 21.28 -2.05
C LEU A 12 -6.41 21.39 -0.94
N SER A 13 -6.83 21.10 0.29
CA SER A 13 -5.93 20.87 1.43
C SER A 13 -5.17 19.55 1.28
N LEU A 14 -4.12 19.35 2.08
CA LEU A 14 -3.36 18.10 2.08
C LEU A 14 -4.24 16.89 2.42
N GLU A 15 -5.13 17.02 3.41
CA GLU A 15 -6.04 15.95 3.81
C GLU A 15 -7.00 15.57 2.67
N GLU A 16 -7.54 16.56 1.95
CA GLU A 16 -8.39 16.31 0.78
C GLU A 16 -7.62 15.64 -0.36
N ILE A 17 -6.37 16.06 -0.61
CA ILE A 17 -5.48 15.44 -1.60
C ILE A 17 -5.24 13.97 -1.23
N GLN A 18 -4.87 13.69 0.03
CA GLN A 18 -4.58 12.34 0.50
C GLN A 18 -5.81 11.45 0.45
N ARG A 19 -6.98 11.97 0.83
CA ARG A 19 -8.26 11.26 0.74
C ARG A 19 -8.59 10.91 -0.72
N LEU A 20 -8.54 11.88 -1.64
CA LEU A 20 -8.81 11.65 -3.06
C LEU A 20 -7.82 10.68 -3.69
N TYR A 21 -6.52 10.86 -3.41
CA TYR A 21 -5.48 9.98 -3.91
C TYR A 21 -5.69 8.55 -3.43
N THR A 22 -5.95 8.35 -2.13
CA THR A 22 -6.21 7.03 -1.56
C THR A 22 -7.48 6.41 -2.15
N TRP A 23 -8.54 7.20 -2.34
CA TRP A 23 -9.77 6.75 -2.97
C TRP A 23 -9.54 6.27 -4.40
N MET A 24 -8.83 7.05 -5.21
CA MET A 24 -8.45 6.69 -6.58
C MET A 24 -7.54 5.46 -6.60
N TRP A 25 -6.55 5.41 -5.72
CA TRP A 25 -5.61 4.29 -5.63
C TRP A 25 -6.31 2.99 -5.26
N VAL A 26 -7.14 2.99 -4.21
CA VAL A 26 -7.89 1.81 -3.78
C VAL A 26 -8.83 1.35 -4.88
N GLY A 27 -9.61 2.26 -5.48
CA GLY A 27 -10.53 1.94 -6.58
C GLY A 27 -9.82 1.34 -7.79
N MET A 28 -8.76 1.99 -8.27
CA MET A 28 -7.95 1.49 -9.39
C MET A 28 -7.37 0.11 -9.09
N LEU A 29 -6.83 -0.08 -7.89
CA LEU A 29 -6.21 -1.34 -7.47
C LEU A 29 -7.26 -2.46 -7.40
N THR A 30 -8.42 -2.19 -6.81
CA THR A 30 -9.52 -3.14 -6.72
C THR A 30 -10.08 -3.52 -8.09
N ASP A 31 -10.25 -2.55 -9.00
CA ASP A 31 -10.77 -2.81 -10.34
C ASP A 31 -9.77 -3.59 -11.17
N THR A 32 -8.48 -3.22 -11.09
CA THR A 32 -7.41 -3.90 -11.82
C THR A 32 -7.31 -5.37 -11.40
N PHE A 33 -7.29 -5.63 -10.10
CA PHE A 33 -7.23 -7.00 -9.61
C PHE A 33 -8.54 -7.75 -9.86
N GLY A 34 -9.70 -7.14 -9.64
CA GLY A 34 -11.00 -7.77 -9.92
C GLY A 34 -11.13 -8.19 -11.39
N PHE A 35 -10.82 -7.29 -12.32
CA PHE A 35 -10.84 -7.57 -13.75
C PHE A 35 -9.81 -8.64 -14.14
N THR A 36 -8.59 -8.57 -13.60
CA THR A 36 -7.55 -9.58 -13.87
C THR A 36 -7.99 -10.95 -13.37
N ALA A 37 -8.61 -11.03 -12.19
CA ALA A 37 -9.17 -12.26 -11.64
C ALA A 37 -10.22 -12.86 -12.58
N GLU A 38 -11.13 -12.02 -13.07
CA GLU A 38 -12.22 -12.43 -13.95
C GLU A 38 -11.71 -12.94 -15.30
N LYS A 39 -10.74 -12.24 -15.91
CA LYS A 39 -10.28 -12.54 -17.28
C LYS A 39 -9.15 -13.56 -17.35
N LEU A 40 -8.20 -13.51 -16.41
CA LEU A 40 -6.97 -14.30 -16.45
C LEU A 40 -6.87 -15.31 -15.29
N GLY A 41 -7.86 -15.32 -14.40
CA GLY A 41 -7.90 -16.23 -13.27
C GLY A 41 -6.79 -16.00 -12.25
N ALA A 42 -6.68 -16.96 -11.32
CA ALA A 42 -5.71 -16.88 -10.23
C ALA A 42 -4.25 -16.89 -10.71
N GLN A 43 -3.95 -17.51 -11.86
CA GLN A 43 -2.60 -17.50 -12.41
C GLN A 43 -2.20 -16.11 -12.91
N GLY A 44 -3.04 -15.47 -13.73
CA GLY A 44 -2.75 -14.11 -14.21
C GLY A 44 -2.63 -13.11 -13.07
N LEU A 45 -3.44 -13.25 -12.03
CA LEU A 45 -3.28 -12.45 -10.80
C LEU A 45 -1.94 -12.64 -10.10
N ARG A 46 -1.43 -13.88 -10.04
CA ARG A 46 -0.11 -14.15 -9.44
C ARG A 46 1.01 -13.54 -10.27
N GLU A 47 0.95 -13.68 -11.60
CA GLU A 47 1.93 -13.11 -12.52
C GLU A 47 1.95 -11.57 -12.45
N LEU A 48 0.77 -10.94 -12.40
CA LEU A 48 0.65 -9.50 -12.20
C LEU A 48 1.26 -9.05 -10.87
N ASN A 49 0.92 -9.72 -9.77
CA ASN A 49 1.46 -9.40 -8.44
C ASN A 49 2.98 -9.57 -8.38
N ASP A 50 3.53 -10.65 -8.95
CA ASP A 50 4.98 -10.87 -8.97
C ASP A 50 5.71 -9.79 -9.75
N ARG A 51 5.18 -9.41 -10.91
CA ARG A 51 5.73 -8.31 -11.72
C ARG A 51 5.67 -6.96 -10.99
N MET A 52 4.53 -6.64 -10.37
CA MET A 52 4.38 -5.41 -9.59
C MET A 52 5.36 -5.38 -8.42
N ALA A 53 5.51 -6.49 -7.71
CA ALA A 53 6.43 -6.59 -6.58
C ALA A 53 7.90 -6.46 -6.99
N GLU A 54 8.28 -7.00 -8.16
CA GLU A 54 9.62 -6.82 -8.73
C GLU A 54 9.92 -5.34 -9.01
N HIS A 55 8.99 -4.64 -9.67
CA HIS A 55 9.14 -3.21 -9.96
C HIS A 55 9.21 -2.38 -8.67
N GLU A 56 8.39 -2.72 -7.67
CA GLU A 56 8.37 -2.02 -6.39
C GLU A 56 9.67 -2.25 -5.59
N ALA A 57 10.19 -3.48 -5.59
CA ALA A 57 11.49 -3.77 -5.01
C ALA A 57 12.60 -2.94 -5.67
N GLU A 58 12.60 -2.85 -7.00
CA GLU A 58 13.57 -2.03 -7.73
C GLU A 58 13.42 -0.53 -7.39
N ARG A 59 12.18 -0.03 -7.31
CA ARG A 59 11.92 1.35 -6.86
C ARG A 59 12.47 1.59 -5.45
N ILE A 60 12.27 0.66 -4.52
CA ILE A 60 12.79 0.76 -3.14
C ILE A 60 14.33 0.79 -3.15
N ARG A 61 15.00 -0.07 -3.93
CA ARG A 61 16.47 -0.05 -4.06
C ARG A 61 16.98 1.32 -4.51
N GLN A 62 16.29 1.95 -5.45
CA GLN A 62 16.64 3.24 -6.05
C GLN A 62 16.14 4.48 -5.26
N THR A 63 15.31 4.29 -4.23
CA THR A 63 14.76 5.42 -3.47
C THR A 63 15.89 6.14 -2.71
N PRO A 64 15.95 7.49 -2.72
CA PRO A 64 17.03 8.28 -2.10
C PRO A 64 16.88 8.37 -0.56
N ILE A 65 16.52 7.28 0.09
CA ILE A 65 16.48 7.16 1.55
C ILE A 65 17.82 6.59 2.01
N PRO A 66 18.56 7.28 2.91
CA PRO A 66 19.89 6.86 3.36
C PRO A 66 19.80 5.77 4.44
N ALA A 67 19.22 4.63 4.07
CA ALA A 67 19.12 3.43 4.90
C ALA A 67 19.22 2.19 4.01
N ASP A 68 19.49 1.04 4.61
CA ASP A 68 19.56 -0.25 3.93
C ASP A 68 18.64 -1.29 4.59
N GLY A 69 18.50 -2.45 3.94
CA GLY A 69 17.80 -3.62 4.49
C GLY A 69 16.37 -3.34 4.93
N ALA A 70 16.02 -3.83 6.12
CA ALA A 70 14.68 -3.73 6.69
C ALA A 70 14.26 -2.28 6.94
N LEU A 71 15.19 -1.46 7.41
CA LEU A 71 14.94 -0.04 7.69
C LEU A 71 14.66 0.75 6.41
N LYS A 72 15.38 0.48 5.30
CA LYS A 72 15.10 1.13 4.00
C LYS A 72 13.69 0.84 3.53
N TYR A 73 13.26 -0.42 3.63
CA TYR A 73 11.89 -0.81 3.28
C TYR A 73 10.87 -0.06 4.13
N ALA A 74 11.02 -0.10 5.46
CA ALA A 74 10.11 0.53 6.40
C ALA A 74 9.99 2.04 6.15
N LEU A 75 11.13 2.75 6.02
CA LEU A 75 11.17 4.18 5.75
C LEU A 75 10.55 4.52 4.39
N THR A 76 10.84 3.74 3.35
CA THR A 76 10.28 3.98 2.01
C THR A 76 8.77 3.82 2.02
N SER A 77 8.27 2.74 2.61
CA SER A 77 6.83 2.46 2.71
C SER A 77 6.11 3.52 3.56
N ALA A 78 6.64 3.84 4.74
CA ALA A 78 6.08 4.87 5.62
C ALA A 78 6.09 6.25 4.96
N THR A 79 7.16 6.61 4.26
CA THR A 79 7.27 7.90 3.56
C THR A 79 6.17 8.04 2.51
N VAL A 80 5.96 7.03 1.68
CA VAL A 80 4.92 7.07 0.64
C VAL A 80 3.53 7.09 1.27
N THR A 81 3.24 6.17 2.20
CA THR A 81 1.90 6.02 2.78
C THR A 81 1.50 7.20 3.66
N ALA A 82 2.40 7.74 4.49
CA ALA A 82 2.10 8.89 5.35
C ALA A 82 1.89 10.17 4.54
N ASN A 83 2.71 10.41 3.51
CA ASN A 83 2.66 11.68 2.76
C ASN A 83 1.61 11.68 1.64
N LEU A 84 1.44 10.57 0.91
CA LEU A 84 0.51 10.53 -0.23
C LEU A 84 -0.88 10.02 0.14
N MET A 85 -0.97 9.12 1.12
CA MET A 85 -2.22 8.45 1.46
C MET A 85 -2.82 8.90 2.79
N GLY A 86 -2.03 9.54 3.66
CA GLY A 86 -2.49 10.02 4.97
C GLY A 86 -2.56 8.90 6.03
N PHE A 87 -1.62 7.96 5.98
CA PHE A 87 -1.43 6.96 7.03
C PHE A 87 -0.79 7.60 8.26
N VAL A 88 -1.25 7.19 9.45
CA VAL A 88 -0.53 7.47 10.70
C VAL A 88 0.38 6.28 10.97
N SER A 89 1.69 6.49 10.90
CA SER A 89 2.68 5.42 10.99
C SER A 89 3.84 5.78 11.90
N ARG A 90 4.43 4.77 12.52
CA ARG A 90 5.67 4.86 13.26
C ARG A 90 6.56 3.67 12.94
N ILE A 91 7.86 3.86 13.09
CA ILE A 91 8.87 2.81 12.90
C ILE A 91 9.57 2.59 14.23
N GLU A 92 9.73 1.33 14.62
CA GLU A 92 10.69 0.91 15.63
C GLU A 92 11.82 0.17 14.89
N ASP A 93 13.07 0.50 15.16
CA ASP A 93 14.23 -0.14 14.55
C ASP A 93 15.21 -0.68 15.61
N GLY A 94 15.92 -1.75 15.23
CA GLY A 94 17.05 -2.25 16.00
C GLY A 94 18.29 -1.38 15.79
N ALA A 95 19.35 -1.63 16.55
CA ALA A 95 20.63 -0.93 16.36
C ALA A 95 21.31 -1.25 15.00
N ASP A 96 20.80 -2.24 14.27
CA ASP A 96 21.27 -2.71 12.97
C ASP A 96 20.16 -2.65 11.89
N SER A 97 20.57 -2.60 10.61
CA SER A 97 19.67 -2.53 9.44
C SER A 97 18.93 -3.83 9.14
N GLU A 98 19.05 -4.82 10.01
CA GLU A 98 18.62 -6.20 9.80
C GLU A 98 17.17 -6.42 10.22
N GLU A 99 16.64 -5.56 11.10
CA GLU A 99 15.26 -5.62 11.60
C GLU A 99 14.60 -4.24 11.68
N ALA A 100 13.31 -4.18 11.32
CA ALA A 100 12.48 -3.01 11.51
C ALA A 100 11.02 -3.41 11.72
N VAL A 101 10.31 -2.66 12.56
CA VAL A 101 8.87 -2.81 12.79
C VAL A 101 8.17 -1.56 12.29
N LEU A 102 7.38 -1.70 11.22
CA LEU A 102 6.53 -0.64 10.70
C LEU A 102 5.11 -0.81 11.23
N VAL A 103 4.69 0.12 12.09
CA VAL A 103 3.35 0.16 12.65
C VAL A 103 2.52 1.21 11.91
N HIS A 104 1.48 0.79 11.22
CA HIS A 104 0.42 1.66 10.73
C HIS A 104 -0.69 1.72 11.79
N GLU A 105 -0.67 2.74 12.63
CA GLU A 105 -1.65 2.94 13.71
C GLU A 105 -3.04 3.27 13.15
N ASP A 106 -3.06 4.01 12.03
CA ASP A 106 -4.29 4.33 11.29
C ASP A 106 -4.04 4.23 9.78
N CYS A 107 -4.63 3.20 9.16
CA CYS A 107 -4.47 2.87 7.75
C CYS A 107 -5.52 3.61 6.91
N ALA A 108 -5.09 4.64 6.18
CA ALA A 108 -5.99 5.42 5.35
C ALA A 108 -6.66 4.59 4.25
N SER A 109 -5.94 3.64 3.65
CA SER A 109 -6.50 2.74 2.64
C SER A 109 -7.62 1.88 3.18
N LEU A 110 -7.52 1.45 4.45
CA LEU A 110 -8.57 0.69 5.12
C LEU A 110 -9.80 1.55 5.42
N ARG A 111 -9.61 2.82 5.83
CA ARG A 111 -10.73 3.77 6.00
C ARG A 111 -11.48 3.97 4.70
N VAL A 112 -10.75 4.19 3.60
CA VAL A 112 -11.33 4.30 2.26
C VAL A 112 -12.01 3.00 1.84
N PHE A 113 -11.38 1.85 2.04
CA PHE A 113 -11.98 0.55 1.72
C PHE A 113 -13.33 0.35 2.44
N ALA A 114 -13.45 0.78 3.71
CA ALA A 114 -14.73 0.74 4.42
C ALA A 114 -15.83 1.61 3.75
N GLU A 115 -15.48 2.65 3.01
CA GLU A 115 -16.42 3.41 2.17
C GLU A 115 -16.84 2.60 0.94
N PHE A 116 -15.90 1.92 0.27
CA PHE A 116 -16.20 1.02 -0.85
C PHE A 116 -17.08 -0.16 -0.42
N GLN A 117 -16.92 -0.68 0.79
CA GLN A 117 -17.81 -1.72 1.33
C GLN A 117 -19.27 -1.24 1.43
N LYS A 118 -19.51 0.04 1.73
CA LYS A 118 -20.87 0.64 1.72
C LYS A 118 -21.46 0.71 0.31
N MET A 119 -20.63 0.59 -0.73
CA MET A 119 -21.02 0.54 -2.14
C MET A 119 -21.16 -0.90 -2.66
N ASN A 120 -21.30 -1.89 -1.77
CA ASN A 120 -21.41 -3.32 -2.08
C ASN A 120 -20.18 -3.92 -2.78
N PHE A 121 -18.99 -3.38 -2.51
CA PHE A 121 -17.76 -3.96 -3.03
C PHE A 121 -17.56 -5.41 -2.49
N PRO A 122 -17.33 -6.41 -3.36
CA PRO A 122 -17.43 -7.83 -3.01
C PRO A 122 -16.16 -8.38 -2.35
N MET A 123 -15.66 -7.68 -1.33
CA MET A 123 -14.47 -8.08 -0.59
C MET A 123 -14.63 -7.81 0.91
N SER A 124 -14.21 -8.77 1.73
CA SER A 124 -14.14 -8.60 3.17
C SER A 124 -12.90 -7.80 3.56
N ARG A 125 -12.91 -7.23 4.77
CA ARG A 125 -11.74 -6.58 5.37
C ARG A 125 -10.53 -7.54 5.40
N GLU A 126 -10.76 -8.79 5.78
CA GLU A 126 -9.71 -9.80 5.90
C GLU A 126 -9.06 -10.09 4.54
N GLN A 127 -9.87 -10.22 3.49
CA GLN A 127 -9.37 -10.41 2.12
C GLN A 127 -8.56 -9.20 1.64
N TYR A 128 -9.03 -7.99 1.92
CA TYR A 128 -8.33 -6.76 1.55
C TYR A 128 -6.99 -6.62 2.29
N CYS A 129 -7.01 -6.75 3.61
CA CYS A 129 -5.81 -6.65 4.45
C CYS A 129 -4.81 -7.78 4.14
N GLY A 130 -5.30 -9.00 3.91
CA GLY A 130 -4.50 -10.16 3.51
C GLY A 130 -3.85 -10.00 2.14
N SER A 131 -4.54 -9.36 1.20
CA SER A 131 -3.97 -9.04 -0.11
C SER A 131 -2.88 -7.98 0.00
N CYS A 132 -3.09 -6.95 0.82
CA CYS A 132 -2.07 -5.93 1.10
C CYS A 132 -0.81 -6.54 1.76
N SER A 133 -0.97 -7.31 2.84
CA SER A 133 0.17 -7.94 3.52
C SER A 133 0.87 -8.99 2.64
N GLY A 134 0.11 -9.78 1.88
CA GLY A 134 0.65 -10.76 0.94
C GLY A 134 1.51 -10.12 -0.16
N TYR A 135 1.05 -8.99 -0.71
CA TYR A 135 1.82 -8.20 -1.67
C TYR A 135 3.10 -7.63 -1.05
N ASN A 136 2.99 -6.97 0.11
CA ASN A 136 4.15 -6.40 0.80
C ASN A 136 5.18 -7.49 1.19
N ALA A 137 4.71 -8.68 1.58
CA ALA A 137 5.58 -9.82 1.87
C ALA A 137 6.29 -10.34 0.61
N LEU A 138 5.63 -10.26 -0.55
CA LEU A 138 6.26 -10.57 -1.84
C LEU A 138 7.34 -9.56 -2.19
N VAL A 139 7.08 -8.25 -2.04
CA VAL A 139 8.08 -7.19 -2.23
C VAL A 139 9.28 -7.40 -1.31
N ALA A 140 9.03 -7.66 -0.02
CA ALA A 140 10.08 -7.94 0.95
C ALA A 140 10.98 -9.11 0.49
N ARG A 141 10.40 -10.22 0.01
CA ARG A 141 11.18 -11.36 -0.52
C ARG A 141 12.07 -10.98 -1.69
N LYS A 142 11.58 -10.14 -2.61
CA LYS A 142 12.39 -9.65 -3.76
C LYS A 142 13.57 -8.78 -3.31
N LEU A 143 13.50 -8.19 -2.12
CA LEU A 143 14.59 -7.43 -1.48
C LEU A 143 15.51 -8.31 -0.62
N GLY A 144 15.30 -9.63 -0.56
CA GLY A 144 16.04 -10.51 0.34
C GLY A 144 15.63 -10.34 1.81
N LEU A 145 14.38 -9.91 2.05
CA LEU A 145 13.79 -9.72 3.37
C LEU A 145 12.66 -10.73 3.61
N ARG A 146 12.30 -10.92 4.87
CA ARG A 146 11.08 -11.60 5.31
C ARG A 146 10.19 -10.58 6.00
N MET A 147 8.89 -10.67 5.76
CA MET A 147 7.92 -9.82 6.42
C MET A 147 6.74 -10.63 6.95
N GLU A 148 6.34 -10.34 8.19
CA GLU A 148 5.15 -10.88 8.83
C GLU A 148 4.24 -9.73 9.27
N THR A 149 2.93 -9.92 9.20
CA THR A 149 1.96 -8.86 9.50
C THR A 149 0.97 -9.32 10.55
N THR A 150 0.75 -8.49 11.57
CA THR A 150 -0.40 -8.60 12.47
C THR A 150 -1.38 -7.46 12.19
N TYR A 151 -2.67 -7.73 12.34
CA TYR A 151 -3.72 -6.75 12.07
C TYR A 151 -4.28 -6.19 13.37
N THR A 152 -4.56 -4.89 13.38
CA THR A 152 -5.35 -4.22 14.41
C THR A 152 -6.71 -3.83 13.83
N GLU A 153 -7.57 -3.20 14.63
CA GLU A 153 -8.84 -2.65 14.14
C GLU A 153 -8.64 -1.49 13.14
N LYS A 154 -7.58 -0.70 13.28
CA LYS A 154 -7.37 0.52 12.47
C LYS A 154 -6.22 0.41 11.48
N GLY A 155 -5.35 -0.60 11.60
CA GLY A 155 -4.23 -0.78 10.69
C GLY A 155 -3.54 -2.11 10.90
N CYS A 156 -2.20 -2.11 10.84
CA CYS A 156 -1.39 -3.31 10.93
C CYS A 156 0.03 -3.00 11.43
N THR A 157 0.69 -4.04 11.92
CA THR A 157 2.10 -4.02 12.27
C THR A 157 2.84 -4.99 11.35
N ASN A 158 3.85 -4.49 10.65
CA ASN A 158 4.72 -5.27 9.79
C ASN A 158 6.07 -5.47 10.47
N TYR A 159 6.42 -6.71 10.75
CA TYR A 159 7.71 -7.14 11.27
C TYR A 159 8.59 -7.52 10.09
N ILE A 160 9.67 -6.78 9.87
CA ILE A 160 10.55 -6.91 8.71
C ILE A 160 11.92 -7.35 9.21
N HIS A 161 12.43 -8.44 8.65
CA HIS A 161 13.70 -9.04 9.03
C HIS A 161 14.49 -9.40 7.78
N LYS A 162 15.80 -9.57 7.91
CA LYS A 162 16.60 -10.17 6.84
C LYS A 162 16.10 -11.57 6.48
N GLY A 163 16.08 -11.85 5.18
CA GLY A 163 15.79 -13.17 4.64
C GLY A 163 16.92 -14.15 4.99
N LYS A 164 16.56 -15.36 5.40
CA LYS A 164 17.51 -16.48 5.52
C LYS A 164 17.89 -17.03 4.15
#